data_AF-A0A060JH64-F1
#
_entry.id   AF-A0A060JH64-F1
#
_cell.length_a   1.000
_cell.length_b   1.000
_cell.length_c   1.000
_cell.angle_alpha   90.00
_cell.angle_beta   90.00
_cell.angle_gamma   90.00
#
_symmetry.space_group_name_H-M   'P 1'
#
loop_
_entity.id
_entity.type
_entity.pdbx_description
1 polymer ?
#
loop_
_entity_poly.entity_id
_entity_poly.type
_entity_poly.pdbx_seq_one_letter_code
_entity_poly.pdbx_strand_id
1 'polypeptide(L)'
;MRDDEFVYAVIADHAAGAEEWDKILQKQDGKTHLERAIHKAVNSKFDAGVDVVIVLSSNEAVLDAASDLGAVAHMVPGFFDTVSMIRTFATAPGVDIDPNDDPWIVVIDPYTLELAEARQMSEIKAD
;
A
#
# COMPACT_ATOMS: atom_id res chain seq x y z
N MET A 1 18.21 0.42 2.29
CA MET A 1 17.61 1.28 3.33
C MET A 1 18.43 1.11 4.60
N ARG A 2 18.66 2.20 5.33
CA ARG A 2 19.30 2.14 6.66
C ARG A 2 18.25 1.76 7.70
N ASP A 3 18.67 1.13 8.79
CA ASP A 3 17.79 0.73 9.92
C ASP A 3 17.07 1.91 10.61
N ASP A 4 17.39 3.15 10.24
CA ASP A 4 16.84 4.39 10.80
C ASP A 4 15.75 5.03 9.92
N GLU A 5 15.46 4.46 8.75
CA GLU A 5 14.50 5.03 7.78
C GLU A 5 13.11 4.42 7.98
N PHE A 6 12.08 5.26 8.19
CA PHE A 6 10.71 4.78 8.31
C PHE A 6 10.14 4.45 6.92
N VAL A 7 9.65 3.22 6.73
CA VAL A 7 9.18 2.74 5.43
C VAL A 7 7.71 2.32 5.48
N TYR A 8 6.89 2.95 4.66
CA TYR A 8 5.54 2.50 4.37
C TYR A 8 5.52 1.58 3.16
N ALA A 9 4.98 0.37 3.32
CA ALA A 9 4.59 -0.46 2.20
C ALA A 9 3.15 -0.14 1.80
N VAL A 10 2.93 0.32 0.57
CA VAL A 10 1.60 0.64 0.05
C VAL A 10 1.14 -0.46 -0.90
N ILE A 11 -0.07 -0.96 -0.67
CA ILE A 11 -0.79 -1.86 -1.56
C ILE A 11 -2.01 -1.12 -2.06
N ALA A 12 -2.03 -0.78 -3.35
CA ALA A 12 -3.24 -0.31 -4.02
C ALA A 12 -4.06 -1.53 -4.48
N ASP A 13 -5.36 -1.54 -4.20
CA ASP A 13 -6.24 -2.66 -4.56
C ASP A 13 -6.45 -2.82 -6.07
N HIS A 14 -6.19 -1.76 -6.83
CA HIS A 14 -6.16 -1.79 -8.28
C HIS A 14 -5.22 -0.70 -8.84
N ALA A 15 -4.54 -1.01 -9.95
CA ALA A 15 -3.95 0.00 -10.81
C ALA A 15 -5.04 0.58 -11.72
N ALA A 16 -5.03 1.90 -11.97
CA ALA A 16 -5.92 2.55 -12.94
C ALA A 16 -5.67 1.96 -14.35
N GLY A 17 -6.45 0.95 -14.73
CA GLY A 17 -6.34 0.22 -15.99
C GLY A 17 -6.40 -1.31 -15.90
N ALA A 18 -6.41 -1.90 -14.69
CA ALA A 18 -6.50 -3.36 -14.56
C ALA A 18 -7.93 -3.87 -14.77
N GLU A 19 -8.12 -4.93 -15.57
CA GLU A 19 -9.44 -5.59 -15.76
C GLU A 19 -9.91 -6.39 -14.53
N GLU A 20 -9.05 -6.54 -13.51
CA GLU A 20 -9.19 -7.51 -12.42
C GLU A 20 -9.63 -6.94 -11.08
N TRP A 21 -10.23 -5.74 -11.07
CA TRP A 21 -10.60 -4.92 -9.90
C TRP A 21 -11.24 -5.65 -8.70
N ASP A 22 -11.86 -6.82 -8.90
CA ASP A 22 -12.54 -7.58 -7.85
C ASP A 22 -11.83 -8.87 -7.42
N LYS A 23 -10.64 -9.14 -7.97
CA LYS A 23 -9.91 -10.40 -7.69
C LYS A 23 -8.99 -10.32 -6.50
N ILE A 24 -8.77 -9.15 -5.90
CA ILE A 24 -7.82 -9.03 -4.79
C ILE A 24 -8.19 -9.88 -3.57
N LEU A 25 -9.49 -10.15 -3.38
CA LEU A 25 -10.04 -11.05 -2.36
C LEU A 25 -10.25 -12.49 -2.85
N GLN A 26 -9.99 -12.77 -4.12
CA GLN A 26 -10.09 -14.12 -4.67
C GLN A 26 -8.95 -14.98 -4.12
N LYS A 27 -9.28 -16.18 -3.65
CA LYS A 27 -8.29 -17.12 -3.14
C LYS A 27 -7.54 -17.81 -4.28
N GLN A 28 -6.21 -17.79 -4.19
CA GLN A 28 -5.27 -18.60 -4.93
C GLN A 28 -4.43 -19.39 -3.92
N ASP A 29 -4.42 -20.73 -4.04
CA ASP A 29 -3.71 -21.63 -3.12
C ASP A 29 -4.07 -21.42 -1.64
N GLY A 30 -5.33 -21.09 -1.37
CA GLY A 30 -5.88 -20.91 -0.03
C GLY A 30 -5.69 -19.51 0.57
N LYS A 31 -4.97 -18.60 -0.10
CA LYS A 31 -4.81 -17.20 0.31
C LYS A 31 -5.31 -16.23 -0.74
N THR A 32 -5.85 -15.08 -0.33
CA THR A 32 -6.20 -13.99 -1.24
C THR A 32 -4.95 -13.29 -1.76
N HIS A 33 -5.07 -12.52 -2.84
CA HIS A 33 -3.99 -11.66 -3.31
C HIS A 33 -3.62 -10.61 -2.25
N LEU A 34 -4.61 -10.05 -1.55
CA LEU A 34 -4.38 -9.15 -0.42
C LEU A 34 -3.54 -9.81 0.68
N GLU A 35 -3.90 -11.01 1.11
CA GLU A 35 -3.17 -11.75 2.15
C GLU A 35 -1.74 -12.04 1.72
N ARG A 36 -1.51 -12.37 0.45
CA ARG A 36 -0.17 -12.61 -0.08
C ARG A 36 0.66 -11.34 -0.12
N ALA A 37 0.07 -10.22 -0.53
CA ALA A 37 0.72 -8.91 -0.60
C ALA A 37 1.10 -8.39 0.80
N ILE A 38 0.19 -8.44 1.76
CA ILE A 38 0.46 -8.03 3.15
C ILE A 38 1.53 -8.94 3.77
N HIS A 39 1.44 -10.26 3.59
CA HIS A 39 2.49 -11.16 4.07
C HIS A 39 3.85 -10.87 3.40
N LYS A 40 3.87 -10.54 2.11
CA LYS A 40 5.10 -10.15 1.42
C LYS A 40 5.67 -8.88 2.06
N ALA A 41 4.84 -7.85 2.26
CA ALA A 41 5.22 -6.58 2.88
C ALA A 41 5.85 -6.77 4.27
N VAL A 42 5.19 -7.53 5.13
CA VAL A 42 5.67 -7.81 6.50
C VAL A 42 6.98 -8.61 6.48
N ASN A 43 7.11 -9.59 5.58
CA ASN A 43 8.33 -10.39 5.47
C ASN A 43 9.48 -9.65 4.78
N SER A 44 9.19 -8.65 3.93
CA SER A 44 10.20 -7.78 3.33
C SER A 44 10.83 -6.81 4.33
N LYS A 45 10.45 -6.83 5.61
CA LYS A 45 11.17 -6.11 6.67
C LYS A 45 12.68 -6.38 6.67
N PHE A 46 13.11 -7.58 6.26
CA PHE A 46 14.54 -7.93 6.18
C PHE A 46 15.27 -7.41 4.92
N ASP A 47 14.53 -7.07 3.85
CA ASP A 47 15.11 -6.59 2.58
C ASP A 47 14.91 -5.09 2.38
N ALA A 48 13.75 -4.56 2.78
CA ALA A 48 13.30 -3.19 2.56
C ALA A 48 12.90 -2.44 3.86
N GLY A 49 12.99 -3.05 5.04
CA GLY A 49 12.75 -2.34 6.31
C GLY A 49 11.31 -1.85 6.54
N VAL A 50 10.29 -2.52 5.99
CA VAL A 50 8.88 -2.11 6.12
C VAL A 50 8.43 -2.02 7.59
N ASP A 51 7.96 -0.84 8.01
CA ASP A 51 7.42 -0.57 9.35
C ASP A 51 5.91 -0.70 9.41
N VAL A 52 5.22 -0.14 8.40
CA VAL A 52 3.75 -0.09 8.34
C VAL A 52 3.29 -0.48 6.95
N VAL A 53 2.26 -1.34 6.90
CA VAL A 53 1.58 -1.71 5.66
C VAL A 53 0.31 -0.87 5.55
N ILE A 54 0.14 -0.20 4.43
CA ILE A 54 -1.02 0.62 4.09
C ILE A 54 -1.73 -0.03 2.90
N VAL A 55 -3.04 -0.24 3.03
CA VAL A 55 -3.90 -0.70 1.94
C VAL A 55 -4.83 0.43 1.54
N LEU A 56 -4.76 0.80 0.27
CA LEU A 56 -5.58 1.85 -0.32
C LEU A 56 -6.62 1.20 -1.22
N SER A 57 -7.90 1.49 -0.98
CA SER A 57 -8.98 0.85 -1.72
C SER A 57 -10.25 1.69 -1.79
N SER A 58 -11.06 1.47 -2.84
CA SER A 58 -12.43 2.01 -2.92
C SER A 58 -13.50 1.02 -2.44
N ASN A 59 -13.10 -0.23 -2.17
CA ASN A 59 -13.95 -1.34 -1.78
C ASN A 59 -13.85 -1.63 -0.28
N GLU A 60 -14.95 -1.43 0.46
CA GLU A 60 -15.03 -1.65 1.90
C GLU A 60 -14.62 -3.07 2.31
N ALA A 61 -14.97 -4.10 1.54
CA ALA A 61 -14.61 -5.48 1.86
C ALA A 61 -13.08 -5.70 1.82
N VAL A 62 -12.36 -4.97 0.97
CA VAL A 62 -10.89 -5.00 0.93
C VAL A 62 -10.31 -4.30 2.14
N LEU A 63 -10.89 -3.17 2.55
CA LEU A 63 -10.45 -2.40 3.72
C LEU A 63 -10.67 -3.17 5.02
N ASP A 64 -11.82 -3.84 5.17
CA ASP A 64 -12.13 -4.69 6.32
C ASP A 64 -11.13 -5.85 6.40
N ALA A 65 -10.92 -6.57 5.29
CA ALA A 65 -9.95 -7.67 5.24
C ALA A 65 -8.51 -7.20 5.52
N ALA A 66 -8.12 -6.02 5.05
CA ALA A 66 -6.81 -5.44 5.33
C ALA A 66 -6.64 -5.11 6.82
N SER A 67 -7.69 -4.55 7.43
CA SER A 67 -7.71 -4.19 8.86
C SER A 67 -7.64 -5.45 9.74
N ASP A 68 -8.36 -6.51 9.38
CA ASP A 68 -8.31 -7.81 10.05
C ASP A 68 -6.90 -8.45 10.02
N LEU A 69 -6.12 -8.12 8.98
CA LEU A 69 -4.73 -8.54 8.82
C LEU A 69 -3.71 -7.59 9.48
N GLY A 70 -4.19 -6.53 10.14
CA GLY A 70 -3.36 -5.57 10.87
C GLY A 70 -2.71 -4.49 10.00
N ALA A 71 -3.14 -4.33 8.75
CA ALA A 71 -2.71 -3.22 7.91
C ALA A 71 -3.54 -1.94 8.20
N VAL A 72 -2.94 -0.78 7.92
CA VAL A 72 -3.67 0.49 7.91
C VAL A 72 -4.50 0.53 6.63
N ALA A 73 -5.83 0.44 6.76
CA ALA A 73 -6.74 0.51 5.62
C ALA A 73 -7.25 1.95 5.44
N HIS A 74 -7.17 2.48 4.22
CA HIS A 74 -7.70 3.81 3.92
C HIS A 74 -8.53 3.81 2.64
N MET A 75 -9.74 4.37 2.74
CA MET A 75 -10.62 4.53 1.60
C MET A 75 -10.10 5.62 0.66
N VAL A 76 -9.96 5.31 -0.62
CA VAL A 76 -9.61 6.27 -1.67
C VAL A 76 -10.48 6.05 -2.92
N PRO A 77 -10.70 7.07 -3.76
CA PRO A 77 -11.45 6.90 -5.00
C PRO A 77 -10.79 5.89 -5.95
N GLY A 78 -11.55 4.95 -6.48
CA GLY A 78 -10.96 3.86 -7.26
C GLY A 78 -10.50 4.27 -8.67
N PHE A 79 -10.97 5.39 -9.22
CA PHE A 79 -10.49 5.83 -10.53
C PHE A 79 -9.07 6.41 -10.49
N PHE A 80 -8.44 6.47 -9.31
CA PHE A 80 -7.08 6.96 -9.14
C PHE A 80 -6.05 5.91 -9.51
N ASP A 81 -4.97 6.37 -10.15
CA ASP A 81 -3.74 5.60 -10.22
C ASP A 81 -3.08 5.52 -8.82
N THR A 82 -2.11 4.63 -8.68
CA THR A 82 -1.43 4.39 -7.41
C THR A 82 -0.80 5.65 -6.80
N VAL A 83 -0.21 6.53 -7.61
CA VAL A 83 0.41 7.78 -7.13
C VAL A 83 -0.68 8.72 -6.60
N SER A 84 -1.77 8.88 -7.34
CA SER A 84 -2.95 9.66 -6.92
C SER A 84 -3.58 9.12 -5.64
N MET A 85 -3.65 7.81 -5.45
CA MET A 85 -4.11 7.18 -4.21
C MET A 85 -3.19 7.51 -3.03
N ILE A 86 -1.86 7.38 -3.20
CA ILE A 86 -0.88 7.68 -2.15
C ILE A 86 -0.96 9.15 -1.73
N ARG A 87 -1.06 10.08 -2.69
CA ARG A 87 -1.23 11.52 -2.37
C ARG A 87 -2.51 11.79 -1.59
N THR A 88 -3.61 11.16 -2.00
CA THR A 88 -4.90 11.29 -1.34
C THR A 88 -4.80 10.82 0.11
N PHE A 89 -4.16 9.67 0.36
CA PHE A 89 -3.86 9.20 1.70
C PHE A 89 -2.99 10.18 2.49
N ALA A 90 -1.87 10.62 1.92
CA ALA A 90 -0.89 11.48 2.60
C ALA A 90 -1.40 12.89 2.92
N THR A 91 -2.55 13.28 2.37
CA THR A 91 -3.21 14.57 2.60
C THR A 91 -4.58 14.41 3.26
N ALA A 92 -4.97 13.18 3.60
CA ALA A 92 -6.26 12.90 4.19
C ALA A 92 -6.33 13.43 5.63
N PRO A 93 -7.47 14.01 6.03
CA PRO A 93 -7.67 14.43 7.41
C PRO A 93 -7.60 13.21 8.35
N GLY A 94 -6.74 13.27 9.36
CA GLY A 94 -6.52 12.18 10.31
C GLY A 94 -5.29 11.32 10.02
N VAL A 95 -4.62 11.52 8.88
CA VAL A 95 -3.29 10.99 8.61
C VAL A 95 -2.26 12.02 9.07
N ASP A 96 -1.60 11.74 10.21
CA ASP A 96 -0.57 12.60 10.79
C ASP A 96 0.81 12.04 10.45
N ILE A 97 1.30 12.39 9.27
CA ILE A 97 2.69 12.15 8.86
C ILE A 97 3.44 13.43 9.19
N ASP A 98 4.43 13.36 10.08
CA ASP A 98 5.24 14.53 10.44
C ASP A 98 5.83 15.11 9.14
N PRO A 99 5.56 16.38 8.80
CA PRO A 99 6.09 16.98 7.58
C PRO A 99 7.62 17.12 7.57
N ASN A 100 8.29 16.95 8.71
CA ASN A 100 9.75 16.89 8.82
C ASN A 100 10.30 15.48 8.61
N ASP A 101 9.46 14.46 8.75
CA ASP A 101 9.80 13.09 8.38
C ASP A 101 9.41 12.91 6.91
N ASP A 102 10.39 12.59 6.06
CA ASP A 102 10.16 12.24 4.67
C ASP A 102 10.25 10.72 4.51
N PRO A 103 9.19 9.99 4.88
CA PRO A 103 9.21 8.54 4.93
C PRO A 103 9.35 7.97 3.52
N TRP A 104 9.98 6.80 3.44
CA TRP A 104 10.08 6.05 2.20
C TRP A 104 8.79 5.29 1.93
N ILE A 105 8.37 5.30 0.67
CA ILE A 105 7.21 4.58 0.17
C ILE A 105 7.69 3.49 -0.77
N VAL A 106 7.27 2.26 -0.51
CA VAL A 106 7.46 1.12 -1.41
C VAL A 106 6.10 0.61 -1.82
N VAL A 107 5.82 0.61 -3.11
CA VAL A 107 4.56 0.07 -3.64
C VAL A 107 4.71 -1.41 -3.90
N ILE A 108 3.73 -2.21 -3.48
CA ILE A 108 3.65 -3.64 -3.74
C ILE A 108 2.46 -3.91 -4.64
N ASP A 109 2.71 -4.53 -5.79
CA ASP A 109 1.64 -5.02 -6.66
C ASP A 109 1.00 -6.26 -6.02
N PRO A 110 -0.31 -6.26 -5.71
CA PRO A 110 -0.95 -7.38 -5.04
C PRO A 110 -1.09 -8.64 -5.90
N TYR A 111 -1.00 -8.51 -7.22
CA TYR A 111 -1.16 -9.60 -8.17
C TYR A 111 0.18 -10.27 -8.49
N THR A 112 1.22 -9.48 -8.76
CA THR A 112 2.56 -9.99 -9.10
C THR A 112 3.48 -10.16 -7.89
N LEU A 113 3.21 -9.47 -6.78
CA LEU A 113 4.06 -9.37 -5.59
C LEU A 113 5.40 -8.68 -5.84
N GLU A 114 5.53 -7.97 -6.96
CA GLU A 114 6.68 -7.13 -7.27
C GLU A 114 6.66 -5.85 -6.44
N LEU A 115 7.85 -5.42 -6.03
CA LEU A 115 8.06 -4.17 -5.30
C LEU A 115 8.53 -3.13 -6.31
N ALA A 116 7.84 -2.00 -6.38
CA ALA A 116 8.33 -0.84 -7.11
C ALA A 116 9.59 -0.27 -6.42
N GLU A 117 10.34 0.54 -7.17
CA GLU A 117 11.44 1.29 -6.60
C GLU A 117 10.95 2.17 -5.44
N ALA A 118 11.67 2.14 -4.33
CA ALA A 118 11.35 2.94 -3.17
C ALA A 118 11.50 4.43 -3.52
N ARG A 119 10.53 5.24 -3.13
CA ARG A 119 10.53 6.69 -3.37
C ARG A 119 10.20 7.44 -2.08
N GLN A 120 10.74 8.63 -1.92
CA GLN A 120 10.37 9.48 -0.79
C GLN A 120 8.95 10.03 -0.97
N MET A 121 8.24 10.21 0.14
CA MET A 121 6.89 10.77 0.12
C MET A 121 6.86 12.17 -0.51
N SER A 122 7.89 12.99 -0.29
CA SER A 122 8.02 14.33 -0.88
C SER A 122 8.08 14.30 -2.42
N GLU A 123 8.80 13.34 -3.00
CA GLU A 123 8.87 13.14 -4.45
C GLU A 123 7.51 12.76 -5.02
N ILE A 124 6.80 11.86 -4.35
CA ILE A 124 5.46 11.43 -4.76
C ILE A 124 4.47 12.59 -4.72
N LYS A 125 4.57 13.48 -3.72
CA LYS A 125 3.73 14.68 -3.59
C LYS A 125 4.02 15.76 -4.64
N ALA A 126 5.23 15.80 -5.19
CA ALA A 126 5.70 16.83 -6.12
C ALA A 126 5.40 16.53 -7.59
N ASP A 127 5.19 15.25 -7.94
CA ASP A 127 4.75 14.81 -9.27
C ASP A 127 3.31 15.31 -9.60
#